data_AF-A0A0Q7FWV7-F1
#
_entry.id   AF-A0A0Q7FWV7-F1
#
_cell.length_a   1.000
_cell.length_b   1.000
_cell.length_c   1.000
_cell.angle_alpha   90.00
_cell.angle_beta   90.00
_cell.angle_gamma   90.00
#
_symmetry.space_group_name_H-M   'P 1'
#
loop_
_entity.id
_entity.type
_entity.pdbx_description
1 polymer ?
#
loop_
_entity_poly.entity_id
_entity_poly.type
_entity_poly.pdbx_seq_one_letter_code
_entity_poly.pdbx_strand_id
1 'polypeptide(L)' 'MIKINYKIQFALFVICLFFIGLGIFETLNEGLKTGTALFLQISHFVPFVMGAIIFGNNLYSKRIENFKN' A
#
# COMPACT_ATOMS: atom_id res chain seq x y z
N MET A 1 14.00 -9.76 8.28
CA MET A 1 13.50 -10.09 6.92
C MET A 1 12.24 -10.94 7.07
N ILE A 2 11.06 -10.36 6.89
CA ILE A 2 9.81 -11.14 6.95
C ILE A 2 9.76 -11.99 5.67
N LYS A 3 9.99 -13.30 5.79
CA LYS A 3 9.94 -14.26 4.67
C LYS A 3 8.48 -14.54 4.27
N ILE A 4 7.77 -13.53 3.77
CA ILE A 4 6.47 -13.76 3.10
C ILE A 4 6.74 -14.05 1.63
N ASN A 5 6.01 -15.01 1.06
CA ASN A 5 6.09 -15.36 -0.35
C ASN A 5 5.76 -14.13 -1.22
N TYR A 6 6.62 -13.79 -2.18
CA TYR A 6 6.47 -12.60 -3.03
C TYR A 6 5.12 -12.55 -3.74
N LYS A 7 4.56 -13.71 -4.13
CA LYS A 7 3.23 -13.80 -4.76
C LYS A 7 2.13 -13.29 -3.82
N ILE A 8 2.23 -13.65 -2.54
CA ILE A 8 1.30 -13.23 -1.48
C ILE A 8 1.46 -11.74 -1.21
N GLN A 9 2.70 -11.22 -1.16
CA GLN A 9 2.92 -9.77 -1.00
C GLN A 9 2.37 -8.96 -2.16
N PHE A 10 2.52 -9.46 -3.39
CA PHE A 10 1.96 -8.81 -4.58
C PHE A 10 0.43 -8.81 -4.55
N ALA A 11 -0.20 -9.93 -4.18
CA ALA A 11 -1.65 -9.99 -4.01
C ALA A 11 -2.15 -9.01 -2.95
N LEU A 12 -1.49 -8.95 -1.78
CA LEU A 12 -1.78 -7.97 -0.73
C LEU A 12 -1.62 -6.53 -1.23
N PHE A 13 -0.58 -6.25 -2.00
CA PHE A 13 -0.35 -4.93 -2.59
C PHE A 13 -1.45 -4.52 -3.57
N VAL A 14 -1.88 -5.43 -4.45
CA VAL A 14 -2.99 -5.18 -5.39
C VAL A 14 -4.30 -4.93 -4.64
N ILE A 15 -4.58 -5.69 -3.58
CA ILE A 15 -5.76 -5.47 -2.72
C ILE A 15 -5.69 -4.08 -2.07
N CYS A 16 -4.54 -3.66 -1.55
CA CYS A 16 -4.39 -2.32 -0.99
C CYS A 16 -4.57 -1.20 -2.03
N LEU A 17 -4.10 -1.39 -3.28
CA LEU A 17 -4.36 -0.44 -4.38
C LEU A 17 -5.86 -0.32 -4.69
N PHE A 18 -6.59 -1.43 -4.65
CA PHE A 18 -8.03 -1.43 -4.88
C PHE A 18 -8.78 -0.62 -3.81
N PHE A 19 -8.44 -0.80 -2.53
CA PHE A 19 -9.02 -0.02 -1.44
C PHE A 19 -8.68 1.47 -1.50
N ILE A 20 -7.49 1.83 -1.98
CA ILE A 20 -7.17 3.23 -2.28
C ILE A 20 -8.04 3.79 -3.39
N GLY A 21 -8.23 3.04 -4.47
CA GLY A 21 -9.10 3.44 -5.56
C GLY A 21 -10.52 3.74 -5.06
N LEU A 22 -11.06 2.88 -4.20
CA LEU A 22 -12.35 3.09 -3.53
C LEU A 22 -12.34 4.32 -2.62
N GLY A 23 -11.32 4.48 -1.77
CA GLY A 23 -11.21 5.64 -0.88
C GLY A 23 -11.10 6.96 -1.64
N ILE A 24 -10.31 7.01 -2.72
CA ILE A 24 -10.21 8.18 -3.60
C ILE A 24 -11.53 8.44 -4.32
N PHE A 25 -12.20 7.39 -4.82
CA PHE A 25 -13.49 7.52 -5.49
C PHE A 25 -14.57 8.08 -4.55
N GLU A 26 -14.64 7.57 -3.32
CA GLU A 26 -15.55 8.06 -2.29
C GLU A 26 -15.21 9.52 -1.89
N THR A 27 -13.92 9.86 -1.81
CA THR A 27 -13.45 11.24 -1.57
C THR A 27 -13.81 12.21 -2.70
N LEU A 28 -13.72 11.76 -3.95
CA LEU A 28 -14.11 12.53 -5.12
C LEU A 28 -15.63 12.76 -5.17
N ASN A 29 -16.41 11.76 -4.74
CA ASN A 29 -17.88 11.81 -4.82
C ASN A 29 -18.50 12.60 -3.65
N GLU A 30 -17.98 12.44 -2.42
CA GLU A 30 -18.48 13.14 -1.23
C GLU A 30 -17.79 14.51 -1.01
N GLY A 31 -16.71 14.78 -1.72
CA GLY A 31 -15.86 15.96 -1.49
C GLY A 31 -14.92 15.81 -0.29
N LEU A 32 -13.96 16.73 -0.17
CA LEU A 32 -12.99 16.72 0.91
C LEU A 32 -13.68 17.01 2.25
N LYS A 33 -13.74 16.03 3.15
CA LYS A 33 -14.31 16.26 4.49
C LYS A 33 -13.40 17.20 5.29
N THR A 34 -13.95 18.03 6.17
CA THR A 34 -13.17 18.97 6.99
C THR A 34 -12.93 18.44 8.40
N GLY A 35 -11.86 18.91 9.05
CA GLY A 35 -11.55 18.58 10.44
C GLY A 35 -11.17 17.11 10.66
N THR A 36 -11.70 16.51 11.72
CA THR A 36 -11.38 15.13 12.16
C THR A 36 -11.74 14.07 11.12
N ALA A 37 -12.74 14.32 10.27
CA ALA A 37 -13.15 13.40 9.22
C ALA A 37 -12.12 13.32 8.08
N LEU A 38 -11.36 14.39 7.83
CA LEU A 38 -10.25 14.41 6.86
C LEU A 38 -9.12 13.48 7.29
N PHE A 39 -8.83 13.46 8.61
CA PHE A 39 -7.82 12.57 9.19
C PHE A 39 -8.22 11.10 9.07
N LEU A 40 -9.50 10.79 9.24
CA LEU A 40 -10.05 9.44 9.04
C LEU A 40 -9.98 9.00 7.57
N GLN A 41 -10.19 9.95 6.64
CA GLN A 41 -10.11 9.70 5.21
C GLN A 41 -8.66 9.44 4.77
N ILE A 42 -7.70 10.19 5.31
CA ILE A 42 -6.27 10.01 5.02
C ILE A 42 -5.68 8.78 5.73
N SER A 43 -6.18 8.40 6.92
CA SER A 43 -5.63 7.27 7.66
C SER A 43 -5.77 5.93 6.93
N HIS A 44 -6.77 5.79 6.05
CA HIS A 44 -6.91 4.64 5.15
C HIS A 44 -5.73 4.45 4.19
N PHE A 45 -4.91 5.47 3.95
CA PHE A 45 -3.72 5.38 3.11
C PHE A 45 -2.48 4.87 3.85
N VAL A 46 -2.44 4.94 5.19
CA VAL A 46 -1.28 4.53 5.99
C VAL A 46 -0.92 3.04 5.83
N PRO A 47 -1.89 2.10 5.90
CA PRO A 47 -1.60 0.67 5.66
C PRO A 47 -1.05 0.40 4.25
N PHE A 48 -1.50 1.18 3.25
CA PHE A 48 -0.98 1.07 1.89
C PHE A 48 0.45 1.57 1.79
N VAL A 49 0.77 2.73 2.34
CA VAL A 49 2.15 3.28 2.29
C VAL A 49 3.12 2.30 2.98
N MET A 50 2.74 1.76 4.13
CA MET A 50 3.53 0.72 4.80
C MET A 50 3.66 -0.56 3.96
N GLY A 51 2.56 -1.02 3.34
CA GLY A 51 2.58 -2.17 2.44
C GLY A 51 3.47 -1.96 1.21
N ALA A 52 3.43 -0.77 0.61
CA ALA A 52 4.24 -0.38 -0.54
C ALA A 52 5.74 -0.34 -0.19
N ILE A 53 6.09 0.24 0.97
CA ILE A 53 7.47 0.28 1.46
C ILE A 53 8.00 -1.13 1.70
N ILE A 54 7.22 -1.99 2.38
CA ILE A 54 7.61 -3.37 2.65
C ILE A 54 7.75 -4.18 1.36
N PHE A 55 6.81 -4.03 0.41
CA PHE A 55 6.86 -4.70 -0.88
C PHE A 55 8.06 -4.25 -1.71
N GLY A 56 8.27 -2.93 -1.83
CA GLY A 56 9.40 -2.33 -2.57
C GLY A 56 10.75 -2.73 -1.97
N ASN A 57 10.88 -2.71 -0.64
CA ASN A 57 12.11 -3.13 0.03
C ASN A 57 12.39 -4.62 -0.18
N ASN A 58 11.36 -5.49 -0.13
CA ASN A 58 11.54 -6.91 -0.42
C ASN A 58 11.89 -7.18 -1.90
N LEU A 59 11.30 -6.43 -2.83
CA LEU A 59 11.66 -6.51 -4.26
C LEU A 59 13.12 -6.09 -4.47
N TYR A 60 13.55 -4.99 -3.84
CA TYR A 60 14.91 -4.47 -3.93
C TYR A 60 15.93 -5.44 -3.33
N SER A 61 15.66 -5.98 -2.14
CA SER A 61 16.50 -7.01 -1.52
C SER A 61 16.61 -8.26 -2.39
N LYS A 62 15.50 -8.75 -2.98
CA LYS A 62 15.55 -9.89 -3.92
C LYS A 62 16.32 -9.57 -5.19
N ARG A 63 16.27 -8.33 -5.67
CA ARG A 63 17.06 -7.89 -6.82
C ARG A 63 18.55 -7.97 -6.51
N ILE A 64 18.98 -7.43 -5.36
CA ILE A 64 20.38 -7.51 -4.89
C ILE A 64 20.84 -8.97 -4.75
N GLU A 65 19.98 -9.85 -4.22
CA GLU A 65 20.31 -11.27 -4.07
C GLU A 65 20.54 -11.96 -5.42
N ASN A 66 19.73 -11.65 -6.45
CA ASN A 66 19.94 -12.16 -7.81
C ASN A 66 21.16 -11.58 -8.54
N PHE A 67 21.68 -10.41 -8.12
CA PHE A 67 22.91 -9.83 -8.68
C PHE A 67 24.19 -10.37 -8.02
N LYS A 68 24.06 -11.09 -6.90
CA LYS A 68 25.20 -11.62 -6.13
C LYS A 68 25.49 -13.10 -6.42
N ASN A 69 24.58 -13.78 -7.12
CA ASN A 69 24.77 -15.13 -7.70
C ASN A 69 25.22 -15.02 -9.16
#